data_AF-A0AAD0SDJ6-F1
#
_entry.id   AF-A0AAD0SDJ6-F1
#
_cell.length_a   1.000
_cell.length_b   1.000
_cell.length_c   1.000
_cell.angle_alpha   90.00
_cell.angle_beta   90.00
_cell.angle_gamma   90.00
#
_symmetry.space_group_name_H-M   'P 1'
#
loop_
_entity.id
_entity.type
_entity.pdbx_description
1 polymer ?
#
loop_
_entity_poly.entity_id
_entity_poly.type
_entity_poly.pdbx_seq_one_letter_code
_entity_poly.pdbx_strand_id
1 'polypeptide(L)'
;MKFKGEYFGCDFGDWDDVRISSISDCDFSEARLHGCRFLNADMKGIVTPPWPCFCLRDPSKARDFVMSKSWPKSMGLTLDIYTDTDPECAAIVANASVIADKDKLSLDEVRALLEGIPGLEIKR
;
A
#
# COMPACT_ATOMS: atom_id res chain seq x y z
N MET A 1 -8.11 -6.81 -16.48
CA MET A 1 -8.91 -7.79 -15.70
C MET A 1 -9.57 -7.08 -14.52
N LYS A 2 -10.76 -7.49 -14.04
CA LYS A 2 -11.38 -6.92 -12.84
C LYS A 2 -11.29 -7.88 -11.66
N PHE A 3 -10.79 -7.39 -10.52
CA PHE A 3 -10.67 -8.13 -9.27
C PHE A 3 -11.65 -7.57 -8.24
N LYS A 4 -12.30 -8.46 -7.49
CA LYS A 4 -13.29 -8.13 -6.45
C LYS A 4 -13.07 -9.01 -5.23
N GLY A 5 -13.52 -8.55 -4.07
CA GLY A 5 -13.40 -9.27 -2.81
C GLY A 5 -12.32 -8.68 -1.92
N GLU A 6 -11.84 -9.49 -0.97
CA GLU A 6 -10.90 -9.06 0.07
C GLU A 6 -9.57 -9.79 -0.07
N TYR A 7 -8.48 -9.02 -0.06
CA TYR A 7 -7.12 -9.55 -0.17
C TYR A 7 -6.27 -8.94 0.93
N PHE A 8 -5.62 -9.81 1.69
CA PHE A 8 -4.79 -9.45 2.84
C PHE A 8 -3.42 -10.11 2.70
N GLY A 9 -2.36 -9.31 2.64
CA GLY A 9 -0.99 -9.82 2.53
C GLY A 9 -0.69 -10.55 1.22
N CYS A 10 -1.48 -10.32 0.16
CA CYS A 10 -1.25 -10.94 -1.15
C CYS A 10 -0.19 -10.18 -1.94
N ASP A 11 0.62 -10.94 -2.68
CA ASP A 11 1.57 -10.40 -3.63
C ASP A 11 1.04 -10.57 -5.05
N PHE A 12 1.08 -9.50 -5.82
CA PHE A 12 0.68 -9.44 -7.22
C PHE A 12 1.92 -9.17 -8.07
N GLY A 13 2.31 -10.16 -8.87
CA GLY A 13 3.49 -10.10 -9.73
C GLY A 13 4.27 -11.40 -9.67
N ASP A 14 5.47 -11.36 -10.24
CA ASP A 14 6.36 -12.51 -10.30
C ASP A 14 7.48 -12.37 -9.26
N TRP A 15 7.66 -13.40 -8.44
CA TRP A 15 8.77 -13.49 -7.48
C TRP A 15 10.05 -14.02 -8.13
N ASP A 16 9.92 -14.84 -9.19
CA ASP A 16 11.01 -15.54 -9.85
C ASP A 16 11.57 -14.73 -11.04
N ASP A 17 10.74 -13.93 -11.74
CA ASP A 17 11.18 -12.98 -12.78
C ASP A 17 11.01 -11.53 -12.36
N VAL A 18 12.06 -10.99 -11.75
CA VAL A 18 12.11 -9.61 -11.23
C VAL A 18 12.19 -8.52 -12.32
N ARG A 19 12.16 -8.88 -13.61
CA ARG A 19 12.29 -7.89 -14.69
C ARG A 19 10.95 -7.36 -15.18
N ILE A 20 9.90 -8.19 -15.18
CA ILE A 20 8.60 -7.86 -15.77
C ILE A 20 7.49 -8.50 -14.93
N SER A 21 6.52 -7.71 -14.50
CA SER A 21 5.31 -8.24 -13.87
C SER A 21 4.33 -8.78 -14.91
N SER A 22 3.73 -9.94 -14.62
CA SER A 22 2.56 -10.45 -15.36
C SER A 22 1.27 -9.68 -15.02
N ILE A 23 1.32 -8.79 -14.01
CA ILE A 23 0.20 -7.96 -13.58
C ILE A 23 0.27 -6.60 -14.26
N SER A 24 -0.63 -6.36 -15.20
CA SER A 24 -0.83 -5.08 -15.88
C SER A 24 -2.31 -4.84 -16.16
N ASP A 25 -2.73 -3.58 -16.31
CA ASP A 25 -4.08 -3.19 -16.75
C ASP A 25 -5.22 -3.89 -15.95
N CYS A 26 -5.02 -4.00 -14.64
CA CYS A 26 -5.93 -4.62 -13.70
C CYS A 26 -6.70 -3.58 -12.90
N ASP A 27 -7.97 -3.88 -12.65
CA ASP A 27 -8.90 -3.01 -11.96
C ASP A 27 -9.32 -3.65 -10.64
N PHE A 28 -8.91 -3.01 -9.54
CA PHE A 28 -9.21 -3.36 -8.15
C PHE A 28 -10.17 -2.34 -7.51
N SER A 29 -10.86 -1.51 -8.29
CA SER A 29 -11.75 -0.47 -7.76
C SER A 29 -12.85 -1.00 -6.82
N GLU A 30 -13.27 -2.25 -7.00
CA GLU A 30 -14.27 -2.95 -6.19
C GLU A 30 -13.66 -3.97 -5.20
N ALA A 31 -12.34 -3.94 -4.99
CA ALA A 31 -11.64 -4.80 -4.05
C ALA A 31 -11.29 -4.06 -2.74
N ARG A 32 -11.11 -4.82 -1.66
CA ARG A 32 -10.49 -4.35 -0.42
C ARG A 32 -9.12 -4.97 -0.31
N LEU A 33 -8.07 -4.14 -0.34
CA LEU A 33 -6.67 -4.57 -0.29
C LEU A 33 -6.06 -4.09 1.03
N HIS A 34 -5.38 -4.98 1.77
CA HIS A 34 -4.61 -4.58 2.95
C HIS A 34 -3.24 -5.26 2.98
N GLY A 35 -2.17 -4.45 2.93
CA GLY A 35 -0.80 -4.94 2.93
C GLY A 35 -0.47 -5.79 1.70
N CYS A 36 -1.06 -5.48 0.55
CA CYS A 36 -0.80 -6.19 -0.70
C CYS A 36 0.34 -5.53 -1.48
N ARG A 37 1.34 -6.31 -1.89
CA ARG A 37 2.46 -5.82 -2.71
C ARG A 37 2.18 -6.01 -4.18
N PHE A 38 2.64 -5.06 -4.98
CA PHE A 38 2.70 -5.15 -6.43
C PHE A 38 4.18 -5.17 -6.84
N LEU A 39 4.62 -6.31 -7.34
CA LEU A 39 6.03 -6.57 -7.66
C LEU A 39 6.28 -6.26 -9.13
N ASN A 40 7.25 -5.39 -9.40
CA ASN A 40 7.71 -4.93 -10.72
C ASN A 40 6.57 -4.50 -11.67
N ALA A 41 5.40 -4.15 -11.13
CA ALA A 41 4.22 -3.85 -11.90
C ALA A 41 4.27 -2.41 -12.42
N ASP A 42 3.90 -2.20 -13.70
CA ASP A 42 3.59 -0.85 -14.17
C ASP A 42 2.23 -0.44 -13.59
N MET A 43 2.33 0.33 -12.53
CA MET A 43 1.16 0.73 -11.80
C MET A 43 0.35 1.85 -12.45
N LYS A 44 0.80 2.40 -13.59
CA LYS A 44 0.01 3.34 -14.38
C LYS A 44 -1.26 2.69 -14.94
N GLY A 45 -1.21 1.40 -15.26
CA GLY A 45 -2.36 0.61 -15.71
C GLY A 45 -3.22 0.03 -14.58
N ILE A 46 -2.79 0.15 -13.32
CA ILE A 46 -3.47 -0.47 -12.19
C ILE A 46 -4.45 0.50 -11.54
N VAL A 47 -5.74 0.15 -11.56
CA VAL A 47 -6.77 0.91 -10.86
C VAL A 47 -6.88 0.41 -9.42
N THR A 48 -6.22 1.12 -8.49
CA THR A 48 -6.36 0.87 -7.05
C THR A 48 -7.75 1.24 -6.51
N PRO A 49 -8.22 0.59 -5.42
CA PRO A 49 -9.47 0.95 -4.75
C PRO A 49 -9.43 2.38 -4.21
N PRO A 50 -10.59 3.07 -4.10
CA PRO A 50 -10.68 4.39 -3.50
C PRO A 50 -10.44 4.33 -1.98
N TRP A 51 -10.36 5.51 -1.36
CA TRP A 51 -10.35 5.62 0.11
C TRP A 51 -11.49 4.77 0.72
N PRO A 52 -11.25 3.97 1.78
CA PRO A 52 -10.11 3.99 2.71
C PRO A 52 -8.84 3.25 2.27
N CYS A 53 -8.78 2.74 1.04
CA CYS A 53 -7.52 2.21 0.51
C CYS A 53 -6.59 3.34 0.08
N PHE A 54 -5.30 3.13 0.29
CA PHE A 54 -4.22 4.00 -0.17
C PHE A 54 -3.13 3.16 -0.83
N CYS A 55 -2.36 3.78 -1.72
CA CYS A 55 -1.25 3.17 -2.42
C CYS A 55 0.04 3.89 -2.02
N LEU A 56 1.07 3.15 -1.63
CA LEU A 56 2.41 3.67 -1.40
C LEU A 56 3.32 3.24 -2.56
N ARG A 57 3.77 4.19 -3.37
CA ARG A 57 4.75 3.99 -4.45
C ARG A 57 6.15 3.86 -3.90
N ASP A 58 6.95 3.00 -4.52
CA ASP A 58 8.35 2.78 -4.17
C ASP A 58 8.57 2.75 -2.63
N PRO A 59 7.85 1.88 -1.89
CA PRO A 59 7.84 1.85 -0.43
C PRO A 59 9.22 1.91 0.24
N SER A 60 10.23 1.25 -0.34
CA SER A 60 11.60 1.28 0.16
C SER A 60 12.20 2.69 0.21
N LYS A 61 11.83 3.59 -0.71
CA LYS A 61 12.26 5.00 -0.71
C LYS A 61 11.56 5.84 0.36
N ALA A 62 10.40 5.41 0.84
CA ALA A 62 9.67 6.08 1.91
C ALA A 62 10.17 5.68 3.31
N ARG A 63 11.00 4.63 3.41
CA ARG A 63 11.47 4.04 4.67
C ARG A 63 12.13 5.05 5.61
N ASP A 64 13.11 5.80 5.12
CA ASP A 64 13.83 6.79 5.94
C ASP A 64 12.89 7.85 6.52
N PHE A 65 11.92 8.32 5.71
CA PHE A 65 10.89 9.23 6.18
C PHE A 65 10.04 8.60 7.28
N VAL A 66 9.54 7.38 7.05
CA VAL A 66 8.72 6.66 8.03
C VAL A 66 9.48 6.47 9.34
N MET A 67 10.73 6.01 9.30
CA MET A 67 11.53 5.76 10.50
C MET A 67 11.96 7.04 11.24
N SER A 68 11.98 8.19 10.56
CA SER A 68 12.28 9.50 11.18
C SER A 68 11.14 10.08 12.02
N LYS A 69 9.92 9.53 11.90
CA LYS A 69 8.71 10.08 12.53
C LYS A 69 8.32 9.27 13.76
N SER A 70 7.74 9.95 14.74
CA SER A 70 7.06 9.30 15.87
C SER A 70 5.60 9.04 15.49
N TRP A 71 5.28 7.77 15.28
CA TRP A 71 3.92 7.33 14.96
C TRP A 71 3.16 6.96 16.24
N PRO A 72 1.83 7.18 16.28
CA PRO A 72 1.03 6.70 17.38
C PRO A 72 0.91 5.17 17.34
N LYS A 73 0.95 4.57 18.54
CA LYS A 73 0.54 3.16 18.76
C LYS A 73 1.33 2.19 17.86
N SER A 74 0.66 1.26 17.17
CA SER A 74 1.33 0.27 16.32
C SER A 74 1.47 0.70 14.85
N MET A 75 0.98 1.88 14.47
CA MET A 75 1.03 2.38 13.11
C MET A 75 2.45 2.47 12.57
N GLY A 76 3.41 2.88 13.41
CA GLY A 76 4.83 2.92 13.04
C GLY A 76 5.37 1.55 12.64
N LEU A 77 5.00 0.49 13.38
CA LEU A 77 5.37 -0.89 13.04
C LEU A 77 4.70 -1.36 11.73
N THR A 78 3.45 -0.99 11.51
CA THR A 78 2.75 -1.34 10.25
C THR A 78 3.40 -0.64 9.04
N LEU A 79 3.77 0.64 9.16
CA LEU A 79 4.45 1.38 8.09
C LEU A 79 5.90 0.92 7.91
N ASP A 80 6.58 0.53 8.99
CA ASP A 80 7.88 -0.11 8.97
C ASP A 80 7.81 -1.38 8.10
N ILE A 81 6.87 -2.29 8.37
CA ILE A 81 6.65 -3.51 7.57
C ILE A 81 6.35 -3.18 6.09
N TYR A 82 5.58 -2.13 5.81
CA TYR A 82 5.29 -1.76 4.42
C TYR A 82 6.51 -1.19 3.69
N THR A 83 7.40 -0.51 4.39
CA THR A 83 8.57 0.12 3.78
C THR A 83 9.83 -0.75 3.83
N ASP A 84 9.84 -1.79 4.66
CA ASP A 84 10.89 -2.81 4.74
C ASP A 84 10.72 -3.85 3.62
N THR A 85 10.98 -3.41 2.39
CA THR A 85 10.85 -4.23 1.19
C THR A 85 11.95 -3.92 0.20
N ASP A 86 12.24 -4.90 -0.66
CA ASP A 86 13.21 -4.72 -1.74
C ASP A 86 12.67 -3.79 -2.85
N PRO A 87 13.54 -3.18 -3.68
CA PRO A 87 13.17 -2.25 -4.75
C PRO A 87 12.22 -2.81 -5.80
N GLU A 88 12.11 -4.13 -5.93
CA GLU A 88 11.16 -4.82 -6.80
C GLU A 88 9.71 -4.57 -6.39
N CYS A 89 9.44 -4.20 -5.13
CA CYS A 89 8.12 -3.79 -4.70
C CYS A 89 7.80 -2.38 -5.23
N ALA A 90 7.17 -2.32 -6.39
CA ALA A 90 6.77 -1.07 -7.03
C ALA A 90 5.69 -0.32 -6.24
N ALA A 91 4.82 -1.05 -5.54
CA ALA A 91 3.84 -0.45 -4.65
C ALA A 91 3.31 -1.39 -3.57
N ILE A 92 2.84 -0.81 -2.47
CA ILE A 92 1.94 -1.47 -1.52
C ILE A 92 0.58 -0.78 -1.53
N VAL A 93 -0.49 -1.56 -1.59
CA VAL A 93 -1.85 -1.06 -1.36
C VAL A 93 -2.35 -1.57 -0.03
N ALA A 94 -2.81 -0.64 0.82
CA ALA A 94 -3.30 -0.95 2.14
C ALA A 94 -4.59 -0.20 2.48
N ASN A 95 -5.37 -0.77 3.40
CA ASN A 95 -6.63 -0.20 3.86
C ASN A 95 -6.44 0.49 5.22
N ALA A 96 -6.67 1.81 5.27
CA ALA A 96 -6.56 2.64 6.45
C ALA A 96 -7.56 2.26 7.55
N SER A 97 -8.74 1.70 7.21
CA SER A 97 -9.71 1.23 8.20
C SER A 97 -9.13 0.11 9.08
N VAL A 98 -8.31 -0.77 8.51
CA VAL A 98 -7.68 -1.85 9.28
C VAL A 98 -6.67 -1.27 10.27
N ILE A 99 -5.93 -0.24 9.88
CA ILE A 99 -5.00 0.48 10.77
C ILE A 99 -5.78 1.21 11.87
N ALA A 100 -6.82 1.95 11.49
CA ALA A 100 -7.70 2.70 12.39
C ALA A 100 -8.34 1.78 13.45
N ASP A 101 -8.87 0.64 13.04
CA ASP A 101 -9.52 -0.33 13.93
C ASP A 101 -8.54 -0.99 14.90
N LYS A 102 -7.34 -1.34 14.40
CA LYS A 102 -6.26 -1.95 15.20
C LYS A 102 -5.77 -0.98 16.25
N ASP A 103 -5.50 0.25 15.86
CA ASP A 103 -4.94 1.26 16.75
C ASP A 103 -6.00 2.10 17.45
N LYS A 104 -7.31 1.87 17.25
CA LYS A 104 -8.37 2.72 17.85
C LYS A 104 -8.14 4.20 17.55
N LEU A 105 -7.89 4.50 16.28
CA LEU A 105 -7.82 5.85 15.72
C LEU A 105 -9.03 6.09 14.83
N SER A 106 -9.42 7.34 14.62
CA SER A 106 -10.39 7.68 13.57
C SER A 106 -9.75 7.58 12.18
N LEU A 107 -10.58 7.39 11.16
CA LEU A 107 -10.11 7.38 9.77
C LEU A 107 -9.47 8.72 9.36
N ASP A 108 -9.98 9.83 9.87
CA ASP A 108 -9.45 11.16 9.57
C ASP A 108 -8.07 11.37 10.21
N GLU A 109 -7.86 10.89 11.44
CA GLU A 109 -6.53 10.89 12.07
C GLU A 109 -5.54 10.05 11.28
N VAL A 110 -5.91 8.83 10.87
CA VAL A 110 -5.04 7.98 10.05
C VAL A 110 -4.73 8.66 8.72
N ARG A 111 -5.72 9.26 8.06
CA ARG A 111 -5.51 10.01 6.82
C ARG A 111 -4.50 11.14 6.99
N ALA A 112 -4.68 11.97 8.02
CA ALA A 112 -3.79 13.10 8.30
C ALA A 112 -2.36 12.65 8.65
N LEU A 113 -2.20 11.50 9.30
CA LEU A 113 -0.88 10.93 9.60
C LEU A 113 -0.19 10.39 8.35
N LEU A 114 -0.93 9.76 7.45
CA LEU A 114 -0.41 9.25 6.18
C LEU A 114 -0.02 10.40 5.24
N GLU A 115 -0.75 11.52 5.27
CA GLU A 115 -0.45 12.70 4.48
C GLU A 115 1.00 13.16 4.68
N GLY A 116 1.75 13.26 3.58
CA GLY A 116 3.15 13.67 3.57
C GLY A 116 4.17 12.53 3.50
N ILE A 117 3.76 11.27 3.60
CA ILE A 117 4.63 10.14 3.26
C ILE A 117 5.01 10.23 1.77
N PRO A 118 6.31 10.25 1.42
CA PRO A 118 6.74 10.27 0.02
C PRO A 118 6.17 9.08 -0.77
N GLY A 119 5.65 9.34 -1.96
CA GLY A 119 5.09 8.31 -2.82
C GLY A 119 3.68 7.82 -2.43
N LEU A 120 3.07 8.38 -1.38
CA LEU A 120 1.71 8.02 -1.00
C LEU A 120 0.67 8.64 -1.94
N GLU A 121 -0.26 7.81 -2.41
CA GLU A 121 -1.40 8.16 -3.25
C GLU A 121 -2.71 7.75 -2.56
N ILE A 122 -3.60 8.72 -2.33
CA ILE A 122 -4.96 8.50 -1.85
C ILE A 122 -5.93 8.96 -2.93
N LYS A 123 -6.72 8.02 -3.47
CA LYS A 123 -7.79 8.35 -4.43
C LYS A 123 -9.02 8.87 -3.70
N ARG A 124 -9.70 9.83 -4.34
CA ARG A 124 -10.98 10.36 -3.89
C ARG A 124 -12.09 9.36 -4.11
#